data_AF-A0A957D6Y8-F1
#
_entry.id   AF-A0A957D6Y8-F1
#
_cell.length_a   1.000
_cell.length_b   1.000
_cell.length_c   1.000
_cell.angle_alpha   90.00
_cell.angle_beta   90.00
_cell.angle_gamma   90.00
#
_symmetry.space_group_name_H-M   'P 1'
#
loop_
_entity.id
_entity.type
_entity.pdbx_description
1 polymer ?
#
loop_
_entity_poly.entity_id
_entity_poly.type
_entity_poly.pdbx_seq_one_letter_code
_entity_poly.pdbx_strand_id
1 'polypeptide(L)'
;MSNKTNRMTQQPIAQQLRQELVETHQAYHMLLADIPDDAWEYPSGNPAWNIREMMLHITLAPQLIPQDIKFLRRGKSVSPPPALMEKFAAVFNALNGPITRWLARGQTRQSLAEKYDAVHTAVLALLDTIQDNEWDMTSPYPNINENLGGNRSIADMFHYLTVHFHEHAADVRQGLEAYKQGSPIRQKAAAPPTGLGKLAFRAPIYLFRAGLGSLLGQRFLLLNHIGRKSGQPRQAVLEVVHYEPDTDTYFVASGYGRQSQWFRNIKANPEVTIQVGRRKLAVTADILGPEASGEMMVQYAQRYPNAAKNLSRLIGYQVDGSAADYQQIAAEHIPFVAMRPRLVLEESRPLWPLAVAAAALAGLGLLLRKKRHEN
;
A
#
# COMPACT_ATOMS: atom_id res chain seq x y z
N MET A 1 -47.62 -21.08 -42.69
CA MET A 1 -47.12 -19.71 -42.97
C MET A 1 -47.08 -18.99 -41.63
N SER A 2 -46.01 -18.45 -41.08
CA SER A 2 -44.62 -18.28 -41.48
C SER A 2 -43.85 -18.04 -40.17
N ASN A 3 -43.26 -19.08 -39.58
CA ASN A 3 -42.37 -18.95 -38.41
C ASN A 3 -40.95 -18.55 -38.85
N LYS A 4 -40.86 -17.70 -39.89
CA LYS A 4 -39.63 -17.27 -40.55
C LYS A 4 -39.21 -15.84 -40.15
N THR A 5 -40.01 -15.13 -39.36
CA THR A 5 -39.82 -13.69 -39.12
C THR A 5 -38.95 -13.37 -37.89
N ASN A 6 -38.42 -14.37 -37.17
CA ASN A 6 -37.53 -14.15 -36.02
C ASN A 6 -36.09 -14.70 -36.21
N ARG A 7 -35.71 -15.01 -37.46
CA ARG A 7 -34.33 -15.37 -37.87
C ARG A 7 -33.62 -14.24 -38.62
N MET A 8 -34.01 -12.98 -38.38
CA MET A 8 -33.25 -11.83 -38.83
C MET A 8 -32.56 -11.19 -37.63
N THR A 9 -31.23 -11.08 -37.73
CA THR A 9 -30.28 -10.30 -36.92
C THR A 9 -29.80 -10.85 -35.57
N GLN A 10 -29.28 -12.08 -35.52
CA GLN A 10 -28.16 -12.38 -34.60
C GLN A 10 -27.01 -12.91 -35.45
N GLN A 11 -25.91 -12.15 -35.52
CA GLN A 11 -24.66 -12.68 -36.08
C GLN A 11 -24.22 -13.88 -35.22
N PRO A 12 -23.64 -14.95 -35.81
CA PRO A 12 -23.06 -16.04 -35.03
C PRO A 12 -22.11 -15.50 -33.96
N ILE A 13 -22.14 -16.07 -32.75
CA ILE A 13 -21.36 -15.58 -31.59
C ILE A 13 -19.88 -15.36 -31.92
N ALA A 14 -19.29 -16.25 -32.74
CA ALA A 14 -17.91 -16.13 -33.21
C ALA A 14 -17.68 -14.88 -34.07
N GLN A 15 -18.65 -14.50 -34.91
CA GLN A 15 -18.55 -13.30 -35.74
C GLN A 15 -18.65 -12.03 -34.89
N GLN A 16 -19.52 -12.02 -33.88
CA GLN A 16 -19.62 -10.91 -32.93
C GLN A 16 -18.31 -10.75 -32.14
N LEU A 17 -17.79 -11.84 -31.56
CA LEU A 17 -16.53 -11.81 -30.80
C LEU A 17 -15.35 -11.39 -31.68
N ARG A 18 -15.30 -11.85 -32.93
CA ARG A 18 -14.28 -11.41 -33.91
C ARG A 18 -14.34 -9.90 -34.12
N GLN A 19 -15.54 -9.35 -34.32
CA GLN A 19 -15.72 -7.92 -34.52
C GLN A 19 -15.24 -7.12 -33.30
N GLU A 20 -15.66 -7.52 -32.10
CA GLU A 20 -15.24 -6.91 -30.84
C GLU A 20 -13.72 -6.91 -30.68
N LEU A 21 -13.05 -8.03 -31.00
CA LEU A 21 -11.59 -8.14 -30.91
C LEU A 21 -10.89 -7.23 -31.92
N VAL A 22 -11.38 -7.13 -33.15
CA VAL A 22 -10.79 -6.26 -34.18
C VAL A 22 -10.93 -4.79 -33.81
N GLU A 23 -12.09 -4.38 -33.29
CA GLU A 23 -12.31 -3.02 -32.79
C GLU A 23 -11.40 -2.71 -31.59
N THR A 24 -11.26 -3.66 -30.67
CA THR A 24 -10.36 -3.57 -29.51
C THR A 24 -8.91 -3.40 -29.95
N HIS A 25 -8.47 -4.13 -30.98
CA HIS A 25 -7.12 -4.03 -31.54
C HIS A 25 -6.85 -2.65 -32.12
N GLN A 26 -7.78 -2.09 -32.90
CA GLN A 26 -7.66 -0.73 -33.40
C GLN A 26 -7.62 0.29 -32.27
N ALA A 27 -8.50 0.16 -31.28
CA ALA A 27 -8.55 1.05 -30.12
C ALA A 27 -7.25 0.99 -29.28
N TYR A 28 -6.61 -0.17 -29.17
CA TYR A 28 -5.31 -0.32 -28.51
C TYR A 28 -4.23 0.49 -29.21
N HIS A 29 -4.13 0.39 -30.53
CA HIS A 29 -3.13 1.14 -31.31
C HIS A 29 -3.39 2.65 -31.28
N MET A 30 -4.65 3.07 -31.32
CA MET A 30 -5.01 4.48 -31.13
C MET A 30 -4.58 4.99 -29.75
N LEU A 31 -4.89 4.26 -28.69
CA LEU A 31 -4.48 4.62 -27.33
C LEU A 31 -2.96 4.71 -27.22
N LEU A 32 -2.23 3.74 -27.80
CA LEU A 32 -0.78 3.71 -27.75
C LEU A 32 -0.16 4.91 -28.48
N ALA A 33 -0.72 5.30 -29.62
CA ALA A 33 -0.27 6.45 -30.41
C ALA A 33 -0.55 7.79 -29.71
N ASP A 34 -1.65 7.89 -28.96
CA ASP A 34 -2.08 9.11 -28.28
C ASP A 34 -1.26 9.45 -27.02
N ILE A 35 -0.42 8.54 -26.52
CA ILE A 35 0.39 8.75 -25.32
C ILE A 35 1.61 9.62 -25.64
N PRO A 36 1.77 10.83 -25.07
CA PRO A 36 2.98 11.65 -25.21
C PRO A 36 4.25 10.97 -24.68
N ASP A 37 5.42 11.33 -25.21
CA ASP A 37 6.71 10.74 -24.83
C ASP A 37 7.07 10.95 -23.35
N ASP A 38 6.82 12.15 -22.85
CA ASP A 38 7.04 12.54 -21.47
C ASP A 38 5.95 12.00 -20.52
N ALA A 39 4.80 11.59 -21.04
CA ALA A 39 3.76 10.90 -20.29
C ALA A 39 4.01 9.39 -20.15
N TRP A 40 4.99 8.81 -20.87
CA TRP A 40 5.19 7.35 -20.92
C TRP A 40 5.42 6.71 -19.55
N GLU A 41 6.17 7.39 -18.69
CA GLU A 41 6.43 6.95 -17.31
C GLU A 41 5.50 7.60 -16.27
N TYR A 42 4.53 8.39 -16.71
CA TYR A 42 3.59 9.08 -15.84
C TYR A 42 2.69 8.07 -15.12
N PRO A 43 2.29 8.32 -13.85
CA PRO A 43 1.34 7.47 -13.16
C PRO A 43 0.07 7.21 -13.99
N SER A 44 -0.54 6.03 -13.85
CA SER A 44 -1.88 5.78 -14.39
C SER A 44 -2.95 6.02 -13.32
N GLY A 45 -4.23 5.94 -13.69
CA GLY A 45 -5.36 5.89 -12.75
C GLY A 45 -5.27 4.75 -11.75
N ASN A 46 -4.55 3.68 -12.11
CA ASN A 46 -4.25 2.57 -11.22
C ASN A 46 -3.02 2.88 -10.34
N PRO A 47 -3.12 2.76 -9.00
CA PRO A 47 -2.02 3.10 -8.11
C PRO A 47 -0.81 2.16 -8.20
N ALA A 48 -0.95 0.95 -8.75
CA ALA A 48 0.15 0.00 -8.83
C ALA A 48 1.19 0.36 -9.91
N TRP A 49 0.76 1.03 -10.98
CA TRP A 49 1.47 1.09 -12.26
C TRP A 49 1.45 2.48 -12.92
N ASN A 50 2.54 2.81 -13.62
CA ASN A 50 2.56 3.93 -14.57
C ASN A 50 1.95 3.55 -15.93
N ILE A 51 1.81 4.52 -16.84
CA ILE A 51 1.22 4.32 -18.17
C ILE A 51 1.95 3.21 -18.95
N ARG A 52 3.28 3.20 -19.00
CA ARG A 52 4.06 2.12 -19.65
C ARG A 52 3.75 0.74 -19.07
N GLU A 53 3.77 0.62 -17.75
CA GLU A 53 3.50 -0.65 -17.05
C GLU A 53 2.07 -1.12 -17.28
N MET A 54 1.11 -0.19 -17.33
CA MET A 54 -0.27 -0.48 -17.67
C MET A 54 -0.41 -0.96 -19.13
N MET A 55 0.25 -0.29 -20.08
CA MET A 55 0.23 -0.71 -21.48
C MET A 55 0.83 -2.11 -21.66
N LEU A 56 1.90 -2.44 -20.93
CA LEU A 56 2.43 -3.81 -20.92
C LEU A 56 1.42 -4.81 -20.35
N HIS A 57 0.73 -4.47 -19.25
CA HIS A 57 -0.28 -5.34 -18.64
C HIS A 57 -1.41 -5.65 -19.63
N ILE A 58 -1.92 -4.64 -20.33
CA ILE A 58 -2.91 -4.76 -21.41
C ILE A 58 -2.41 -5.71 -22.51
N THR A 59 -1.12 -5.64 -22.89
CA THR A 59 -0.54 -6.50 -23.92
C THR A 59 -0.40 -7.97 -23.50
N LEU A 60 -0.10 -8.24 -22.23
CA LEU A 60 0.25 -9.59 -21.79
C LEU A 60 -0.94 -10.40 -21.30
N ALA A 61 -1.96 -9.76 -20.71
CA ALA A 61 -3.10 -10.47 -20.13
C ALA A 61 -3.81 -11.44 -21.11
N PRO A 62 -3.99 -11.12 -22.41
CA PRO A 62 -4.65 -12.03 -23.34
C PRO A 62 -3.88 -13.33 -23.63
N GLN A 63 -2.59 -13.42 -23.27
CA GLN A 63 -1.75 -14.58 -23.58
C GLN A 63 -2.13 -15.85 -22.79
N LEU A 64 -2.95 -15.73 -21.75
CA LEU A 64 -3.35 -16.86 -20.93
C LEU A 64 -4.51 -17.67 -21.55
N ILE A 65 -5.39 -17.02 -22.33
CA ILE A 65 -6.59 -17.63 -22.90
C ILE A 65 -6.31 -18.92 -23.72
N PRO A 66 -5.27 -18.98 -24.58
CA PRO A 66 -4.96 -20.23 -25.29
C PRO A 66 -4.69 -21.42 -24.38
N GLN A 67 -4.09 -21.20 -23.20
CA GLN A 67 -3.85 -22.26 -22.23
C GLN A 67 -5.14 -22.66 -21.51
N ASP A 68 -5.99 -21.69 -21.19
CA ASP A 68 -7.25 -21.91 -20.50
C ASP A 68 -8.23 -22.74 -21.34
N ILE A 69 -8.39 -22.37 -22.61
CA ILE A 69 -9.21 -23.12 -23.57
C ILE A 69 -8.64 -24.54 -23.77
N LYS A 70 -7.31 -24.69 -23.78
CA LYS A 70 -6.66 -26.01 -23.83
C LYS A 70 -6.93 -26.85 -22.59
N PHE A 71 -7.05 -26.25 -21.40
CA PHE A 71 -7.45 -26.96 -20.19
C PHE A 71 -8.92 -27.37 -20.23
N LEU A 72 -9.81 -26.45 -20.62
CA LEU A 72 -11.24 -26.73 -20.83
C LEU A 72 -11.46 -27.91 -21.78
N ARG A 73 -10.81 -27.90 -22.95
CA ARG A 73 -10.84 -29.01 -23.94
C ARG A 73 -10.41 -30.36 -23.38
N ARG A 74 -9.61 -30.36 -22.32
CA ARG A 74 -9.11 -31.56 -21.62
C ARG A 74 -9.95 -31.93 -20.40
N GLY A 75 -11.07 -31.26 -20.16
CA GLY A 75 -11.92 -31.43 -18.97
C GLY A 75 -11.23 -30.98 -17.68
N LYS A 76 -10.26 -30.07 -17.75
CA LYS A 76 -9.53 -29.54 -16.59
C LYS A 76 -10.05 -28.15 -16.22
N SER A 77 -10.07 -27.85 -14.92
CA SER A 77 -10.34 -26.50 -14.40
C SER A 77 -9.21 -25.55 -14.78
N VAL A 78 -9.57 -24.34 -15.21
CA VAL A 78 -8.64 -23.23 -15.47
C VAL A 78 -8.09 -22.67 -14.16
N SER A 79 -8.91 -22.63 -13.12
CA SER A 79 -8.47 -22.17 -11.80
C SER A 79 -7.77 -23.27 -11.00
N PRO A 80 -6.67 -22.95 -10.31
CA PRO A 80 -6.17 -23.77 -9.20
C PRO A 80 -7.26 -24.03 -8.14
N PRO A 81 -7.14 -25.10 -7.33
CA PRO A 81 -8.09 -25.38 -6.26
C PRO A 81 -8.22 -24.21 -5.27
N PRO A 82 -9.41 -23.96 -4.69
CA PRO A 82 -9.65 -22.82 -3.80
C PRO A 82 -8.64 -22.67 -2.65
N ALA A 83 -8.18 -23.78 -2.06
CA ALA A 83 -7.19 -23.80 -0.98
C ALA A 83 -5.80 -23.28 -1.40
N LEU A 84 -5.47 -23.33 -2.70
CA LEU A 84 -4.24 -22.79 -3.27
C LEU A 84 -4.43 -21.36 -3.79
N MET A 85 -5.67 -20.97 -4.12
CA MET A 85 -5.98 -19.68 -4.71
C MET A 85 -5.71 -18.48 -3.80
N GLU A 86 -6.00 -18.57 -2.50
CA GLU A 86 -5.71 -17.47 -1.57
C GLU A 86 -4.20 -17.21 -1.47
N LYS A 87 -3.40 -18.28 -1.47
CA LYS A 87 -1.94 -18.21 -1.47
C LYS A 87 -1.42 -17.66 -2.79
N PHE A 88 -1.98 -18.12 -3.91
CA PHE A 88 -1.63 -17.64 -5.25
C PHE A 88 -1.98 -16.17 -5.42
N ALA A 89 -3.17 -15.72 -5.02
CA ALA A 89 -3.59 -14.33 -5.10
C ALA A 89 -2.71 -13.41 -4.24
N ALA A 90 -2.34 -13.84 -3.03
CA ALA A 90 -1.43 -13.08 -2.18
C ALA A 90 -0.02 -12.96 -2.79
N VAL A 91 0.51 -14.05 -3.35
CA VAL A 91 1.81 -14.07 -4.04
C VAL A 91 1.76 -13.26 -5.33
N PHE A 92 0.71 -13.42 -6.13
CA PHE A 92 0.47 -12.68 -7.36
C PHE A 92 0.38 -11.19 -7.05
N ASN A 93 -0.45 -10.75 -6.11
CA ASN A 93 -0.54 -9.33 -5.73
C ASN A 93 0.81 -8.77 -5.22
N ALA A 94 1.60 -9.56 -4.50
CA ALA A 94 2.92 -9.14 -4.02
C ALA A 94 3.98 -9.06 -5.14
N LEU A 95 3.91 -9.94 -6.14
CA LEU A 95 4.90 -10.07 -7.22
C LEU A 95 4.52 -9.34 -8.51
N ASN A 96 3.23 -9.12 -8.76
CA ASN A 96 2.71 -8.57 -10.01
C ASN A 96 3.22 -7.14 -10.25
N GLY A 97 3.33 -6.32 -9.20
CA GLY A 97 3.99 -5.03 -9.28
C GLY A 97 5.46 -5.15 -9.70
N PRO A 98 6.35 -5.73 -8.87
CA PRO A 98 7.78 -5.85 -9.16
C PRO A 98 8.12 -6.53 -10.50
N ILE A 99 7.43 -7.63 -10.84
CA ILE A 99 7.66 -8.36 -12.10
C ILE A 99 7.23 -7.51 -13.29
N THR A 100 6.04 -6.89 -13.25
CA THR A 100 5.57 -6.02 -14.34
C THR A 100 6.52 -4.85 -14.56
N ARG A 101 7.01 -4.23 -13.48
CA ARG A 101 8.05 -3.17 -13.60
C ARG A 101 9.32 -3.66 -14.24
N TRP A 102 9.76 -4.87 -13.90
CA TRP A 102 10.96 -5.46 -14.49
C TRP A 102 10.77 -5.78 -15.97
N LEU A 103 9.65 -6.40 -16.35
CA LEU A 103 9.30 -6.72 -17.74
C LEU A 103 9.09 -5.45 -18.59
N ALA A 104 8.60 -4.37 -17.98
CA ALA A 104 8.39 -3.08 -18.64
C ALA A 104 9.71 -2.36 -18.96
N ARG A 105 10.84 -2.75 -18.35
CA ARG A 105 12.15 -2.15 -18.64
C ARG A 105 12.53 -2.41 -20.09
N GLY A 106 12.87 -1.34 -20.80
CA GLY A 106 13.27 -1.43 -22.21
C GLY A 106 12.11 -1.71 -23.18
N GLN A 107 10.86 -1.74 -22.72
CA GLN A 107 9.71 -1.76 -23.63
C GLN A 107 9.53 -0.38 -24.26
N THR A 108 9.47 -0.37 -25.59
CA THR A 108 9.09 0.79 -26.39
C THR A 108 7.64 0.66 -26.84
N ARG A 109 7.03 1.74 -27.33
CA ARG A 109 5.70 1.66 -27.94
C ARG A 109 5.69 0.65 -29.08
N GLN A 110 6.69 0.71 -29.95
CA GLN A 110 6.83 -0.23 -31.06
C GLN A 110 6.90 -1.69 -30.57
N SER A 111 7.70 -1.99 -29.54
CA SER A 111 7.80 -3.37 -29.05
C SER A 111 6.49 -3.86 -28.42
N LEU A 112 5.69 -2.98 -27.82
CA LEU A 112 4.38 -3.31 -27.28
C LEU A 112 3.33 -3.50 -28.38
N ALA A 113 3.35 -2.66 -29.42
CA ALA A 113 2.52 -2.78 -30.61
C ALA A 113 2.74 -4.14 -31.29
N GLU A 114 3.99 -4.47 -31.61
CA GLU A 114 4.37 -5.75 -32.26
C GLU A 114 3.94 -6.96 -31.43
N LYS A 115 4.11 -6.89 -30.11
CA LYS A 115 3.64 -7.94 -29.19
C LYS A 115 2.12 -8.06 -29.19
N TYR A 116 1.40 -6.94 -29.15
CA TYR A 116 -0.05 -6.94 -29.16
C TYR A 116 -0.59 -7.52 -30.47
N ASP A 117 0.02 -7.18 -31.61
CA ASP A 117 -0.33 -7.72 -32.93
C ASP A 117 -0.17 -9.24 -33.00
N ALA A 118 0.95 -9.75 -32.48
CA ALA A 118 1.20 -11.18 -32.42
C ALA A 118 0.17 -11.92 -31.54
N VAL A 119 -0.14 -11.36 -30.38
CA VAL A 119 -1.15 -11.92 -29.46
C VAL A 119 -2.54 -11.88 -30.08
N HIS A 120 -2.94 -10.75 -30.67
CA HIS A 120 -4.23 -10.59 -31.33
C HIS A 120 -4.42 -11.59 -32.48
N THR A 121 -3.38 -11.76 -33.31
CA THR A 121 -3.37 -12.76 -34.40
C THR A 121 -3.57 -14.17 -33.86
N ALA A 122 -2.87 -14.53 -32.78
CA ALA A 122 -3.02 -15.85 -32.14
C ALA A 122 -4.41 -16.07 -31.53
N VAL A 123 -5.01 -15.02 -30.94
CA VAL A 123 -6.37 -15.07 -30.38
C VAL A 123 -7.41 -15.25 -31.48
N LEU A 124 -7.32 -14.53 -32.60
CA LEU A 124 -8.23 -14.71 -33.73
C LEU A 124 -8.09 -16.11 -34.35
N ALA A 125 -6.86 -16.59 -34.50
CA ALA A 125 -6.62 -17.95 -34.99
C ALA A 125 -7.21 -19.00 -34.03
N LEU A 126 -7.14 -18.78 -32.72
CA LEU A 126 -7.76 -19.65 -31.72
C LEU A 126 -9.29 -19.61 -31.81
N LEU A 127 -9.87 -18.43 -31.98
CA LEU A 127 -11.32 -18.23 -32.16
C LEU A 127 -11.86 -19.06 -33.33
N ASP A 128 -11.11 -19.12 -34.43
CA ASP A 128 -11.46 -19.94 -35.60
C ASP A 128 -11.44 -21.45 -35.34
N THR A 129 -10.82 -21.90 -34.25
CA THR A 129 -10.80 -23.33 -33.88
C THR A 129 -11.99 -23.74 -33.01
N ILE A 130 -12.78 -22.81 -32.50
CA ILE A 130 -13.86 -23.11 -31.55
C ILE A 130 -15.04 -23.74 -32.29
N GLN A 131 -15.46 -24.91 -31.86
CA GLN A 131 -16.62 -25.62 -32.41
C GLN A 131 -17.91 -25.18 -31.70
N ASP A 132 -19.06 -25.31 -32.38
CA ASP A 132 -20.35 -24.85 -31.85
C ASP A 132 -20.74 -25.46 -30.50
N ASN A 133 -20.33 -26.71 -30.24
CA ASN A 133 -20.57 -27.40 -28.97
C ASN A 133 -19.61 -26.98 -27.84
N GLU A 134 -18.54 -26.25 -28.15
CA GLU A 134 -17.57 -25.80 -27.15
C GLU A 134 -18.01 -24.48 -26.47
N TRP A 135 -18.92 -23.72 -27.06
CA TRP A 135 -19.38 -22.43 -26.51
C TRP A 135 -19.98 -22.56 -25.11
N ASP A 136 -20.65 -23.67 -24.82
CA ASP A 136 -21.28 -23.95 -23.52
C ASP A 136 -20.31 -24.51 -22.48
N MET A 137 -19.04 -24.74 -22.83
CA MET A 137 -18.03 -25.21 -21.88
C MET A 137 -17.70 -24.12 -20.87
N THR A 138 -17.83 -24.44 -19.58
CA THR A 138 -17.56 -23.50 -18.49
C THR A 138 -16.48 -24.01 -17.55
N SER A 139 -15.71 -23.09 -16.97
CA SER A 139 -14.77 -23.37 -15.88
C SER A 139 -14.94 -22.33 -14.78
N PRO A 140 -14.75 -22.71 -13.51
CA PRO A 140 -14.59 -21.72 -12.44
C PRO A 140 -13.35 -20.87 -12.72
N TYR A 141 -13.52 -19.57 -12.59
CA TYR A 141 -12.50 -18.55 -12.78
C TYR A 141 -12.35 -17.73 -11.48
N PRO A 142 -11.14 -17.26 -11.13
CA PRO A 142 -10.92 -16.59 -9.86
C PRO A 142 -11.67 -15.26 -9.78
N ASN A 143 -12.18 -14.92 -8.60
CA ASN A 143 -12.73 -13.59 -8.31
C ASN A 143 -11.60 -12.56 -8.10
N ILE A 144 -10.69 -12.44 -9.06
CA ILE A 144 -9.61 -11.44 -9.03
C ILE A 144 -10.14 -10.06 -9.48
N ASN A 145 -11.17 -10.05 -10.32
CA ASN A 145 -11.95 -8.87 -10.68
C ASN A 145 -13.46 -9.21 -10.74
N GLU A 146 -14.32 -8.20 -10.71
CA GLU A 146 -15.78 -8.37 -10.73
C GLU A 146 -16.28 -8.99 -12.05
N ASN A 147 -15.54 -8.78 -13.15
CA ASN A 147 -15.98 -9.11 -14.50
C ASN A 147 -15.57 -10.49 -15.02
N LEU A 148 -14.58 -11.16 -14.39
CA LEU A 148 -14.18 -12.53 -14.78
C LEU A 148 -14.48 -13.57 -13.68
N GLY A 149 -14.86 -13.17 -12.46
CA GLY A 149 -15.13 -14.11 -11.36
C GLY A 149 -16.32 -15.05 -11.61
N GLY A 150 -16.25 -16.29 -11.11
CA GLY A 150 -17.35 -17.28 -11.20
C GLY A 150 -17.17 -18.29 -12.34
N ASN A 151 -18.24 -19.00 -12.72
CA ASN A 151 -18.19 -19.92 -13.85
C ASN A 151 -18.27 -19.15 -15.16
N ARG A 152 -17.23 -19.27 -16.00
CA ARG A 152 -17.10 -18.53 -17.26
C ARG A 152 -17.06 -19.49 -18.44
N SER A 153 -17.81 -19.15 -19.49
CA SER A 153 -17.83 -19.84 -20.78
C SER A 153 -16.63 -19.45 -21.64
N ILE A 154 -16.39 -20.18 -22.73
CA ILE A 154 -15.40 -19.77 -23.74
C ILE A 154 -15.75 -18.40 -24.34
N ALA A 155 -17.04 -18.13 -24.57
CA ALA A 155 -17.50 -16.83 -25.06
C ALA A 155 -17.17 -15.69 -24.06
N ASP A 156 -17.40 -15.92 -22.76
CA ASP A 156 -17.06 -14.94 -21.71
C ASP A 156 -15.55 -14.65 -21.70
N MET A 157 -14.70 -15.66 -21.91
CA MET A 157 -13.24 -15.48 -21.95
C MET A 157 -12.81 -14.58 -23.11
N PHE A 158 -13.34 -14.81 -24.32
CA PHE A 158 -13.03 -13.96 -25.47
C PHE A 158 -13.56 -12.54 -25.29
N HIS A 159 -14.83 -12.39 -24.85
CA HIS A 159 -15.43 -11.09 -24.59
C HIS A 159 -14.65 -10.30 -23.53
N TYR A 160 -14.14 -11.00 -22.51
CA TYR A 160 -13.37 -10.37 -21.46
C TYR A 160 -12.09 -9.69 -21.95
N LEU A 161 -11.50 -10.08 -23.09
CA LEU A 161 -10.36 -9.37 -23.65
C LEU A 161 -10.69 -7.90 -23.99
N THR A 162 -11.89 -7.68 -24.52
CA THR A 162 -12.43 -6.34 -24.80
C THR A 162 -12.71 -5.58 -23.51
N VAL A 163 -13.34 -6.24 -22.53
CA VAL A 163 -13.63 -5.65 -21.22
C VAL A 163 -12.35 -5.23 -20.49
N HIS A 164 -11.36 -6.13 -20.43
CA HIS A 164 -10.04 -5.91 -19.84
C HIS A 164 -9.33 -4.72 -20.47
N PHE A 165 -9.34 -4.63 -21.80
CA PHE A 165 -8.80 -3.49 -22.51
C PHE A 165 -9.49 -2.19 -22.08
N HIS A 166 -10.82 -2.14 -22.11
CA HIS A 166 -11.56 -0.91 -21.79
C HIS A 166 -11.34 -0.44 -20.34
N GLU A 167 -11.33 -1.35 -19.38
CA GLU A 167 -11.05 -1.07 -17.97
C GLU A 167 -9.68 -0.40 -17.82
N HIS A 168 -8.63 -1.00 -18.36
CA HIS A 168 -7.27 -0.50 -18.18
C HIS A 168 -6.93 0.67 -19.10
N ALA A 169 -7.57 0.77 -20.26
CA ALA A 169 -7.52 1.96 -21.09
C ALA A 169 -8.12 3.17 -20.36
N ALA A 170 -9.14 2.98 -19.53
CA ALA A 170 -9.67 4.06 -18.68
C ALA A 170 -8.62 4.53 -17.66
N ASP A 171 -7.88 3.62 -17.02
CA ASP A 171 -6.77 3.98 -16.12
C ASP A 171 -5.68 4.77 -16.86
N VAL A 172 -5.31 4.38 -18.08
CA VAL A 172 -4.33 5.12 -18.89
C VAL A 172 -4.86 6.52 -19.23
N ARG A 173 -6.11 6.63 -19.70
CA ARG A 173 -6.73 7.93 -20.04
C ARG A 173 -6.81 8.85 -18.84
N GLN A 174 -7.20 8.34 -17.67
CA GLN A 174 -7.20 9.11 -16.43
C GLN A 174 -5.81 9.67 -16.13
N GLY A 175 -4.76 8.88 -16.36
CA GLY A 175 -3.40 9.35 -16.16
C GLY A 175 -2.94 10.40 -17.15
N LEU A 176 -3.34 10.25 -18.41
CA LEU A 176 -3.09 11.26 -19.44
C LEU A 176 -3.83 12.58 -19.16
N GLU A 177 -5.06 12.53 -18.63
CA GLU A 177 -5.80 13.74 -18.23
C GLU A 177 -5.10 14.46 -17.08
N ALA A 178 -4.65 13.74 -16.06
CA ALA A 178 -3.90 14.31 -14.95
C ALA A 178 -2.57 14.92 -15.42
N TYR A 179 -1.85 14.23 -16.30
CA TYR A 179 -0.65 14.74 -16.96
C TYR A 179 -0.92 16.06 -17.71
N LYS A 180 -1.99 16.13 -18.53
CA LYS A 180 -2.37 17.35 -19.27
C LYS A 180 -2.70 18.54 -18.34
N GLN A 181 -3.19 18.26 -17.15
CA GLN A 181 -3.52 19.29 -16.15
C GLN A 181 -2.31 19.71 -15.30
N GLY A 182 -1.14 19.10 -15.48
CA GLY A 182 0.02 19.29 -14.60
C GLY A 182 -0.21 18.81 -13.17
N SER A 183 -1.25 17.99 -12.94
CA SER A 183 -1.67 17.53 -11.63
C SER A 183 -1.05 16.17 -11.32
N PRO A 184 -0.17 16.00 -10.32
CA PRO A 184 0.31 14.68 -9.96
C PRO A 184 -0.89 13.78 -9.62
N ILE A 185 -0.97 12.57 -10.21
CA ILE A 185 -1.99 11.59 -9.81
C ILE A 185 -1.70 11.19 -8.37
N ARG A 186 -2.49 11.76 -7.46
CA ARG A 186 -2.43 11.48 -6.04
C ARG A 186 -3.06 10.12 -5.79
N GLN A 187 -2.21 9.10 -5.72
CA GLN A 187 -2.62 7.76 -5.31
C GLN A 187 -3.25 7.80 -3.91
N LYS A 188 -4.29 6.98 -3.70
CA LYS A 188 -4.90 6.79 -2.40
C LYS A 188 -3.88 6.12 -1.47
N ALA A 189 -3.73 6.67 -0.25
CA ALA A 189 -2.85 6.11 0.78
C ALA A 189 -3.00 4.58 0.87
N ALA A 190 -1.88 3.86 0.84
CA ALA A 190 -1.89 2.41 0.97
C ALA A 190 -2.57 1.99 2.27
N ALA A 191 -3.30 0.88 2.27
CA ALA A 191 -3.84 0.33 3.49
C ALA A 191 -2.69 -0.08 4.44
N PRO A 192 -2.83 0.10 5.77
CA PRO A 192 -1.84 -0.39 6.72
C PRO A 192 -1.60 -1.90 6.59
N PRO A 193 -0.38 -2.40 6.88
CA PRO A 193 -0.04 -3.80 6.72
C PRO A 193 -0.90 -4.72 7.61
N THR A 194 -1.33 -5.85 7.04
CA THR A 194 -2.11 -6.90 7.70
C THR A 194 -1.29 -8.20 7.82
N GLY A 195 -1.81 -9.22 8.52
CA GLY A 195 -1.20 -10.55 8.60
C GLY A 195 0.26 -10.55 9.12
N LEU A 196 1.13 -11.30 8.44
CA LEU A 196 2.56 -11.41 8.79
C LEU A 196 3.31 -10.07 8.66
N GLY A 197 2.92 -9.20 7.73
CA GLY A 197 3.50 -7.86 7.60
C GLY A 197 3.32 -7.02 8.88
N LYS A 198 2.19 -7.19 9.57
CA LYS A 198 1.94 -6.56 10.87
C LYS A 198 2.95 -6.99 11.94
N LEU A 199 3.47 -8.23 11.89
CA LEU A 199 4.47 -8.70 12.85
C LEU A 199 5.80 -7.96 12.66
N ALA A 200 6.25 -7.80 11.41
CA ALA A 200 7.47 -7.06 11.09
C ALA A 200 7.38 -5.59 11.55
N PHE A 201 6.25 -4.92 11.28
CA PHE A 201 6.02 -3.54 11.73
C PHE A 201 5.93 -3.40 13.27
N ARG A 202 5.65 -4.50 13.99
CA ARG A 202 5.60 -4.53 15.45
C ARG A 202 6.91 -4.97 16.10
N ALA A 203 7.84 -5.55 15.34
CA ALA A 203 9.13 -6.02 15.86
C ALA A 203 9.90 -4.94 16.65
N PRO A 204 9.96 -3.67 16.20
CA PRO A 204 10.64 -2.61 16.96
C PRO A 204 10.08 -2.38 18.38
N ILE A 205 8.79 -2.64 18.62
CA ILE A 205 8.18 -2.54 19.96
C ILE A 205 8.89 -3.49 20.93
N TYR A 206 9.19 -4.71 20.49
CA TYR A 206 9.84 -5.71 21.34
C TYR A 206 11.29 -5.34 21.63
N LEU A 207 12.00 -4.71 20.70
CA LEU A 207 13.35 -4.17 20.94
C LEU A 207 13.33 -3.09 22.04
N PHE A 208 12.39 -2.15 21.98
CA PHE A 208 12.23 -1.14 23.03
C PHE A 208 11.90 -1.77 24.39
N ARG A 209 11.01 -2.78 24.41
CA ARG A 209 10.64 -3.50 25.65
C ARG A 209 11.80 -4.29 26.26
N ALA A 210 12.70 -4.81 25.43
CA ALA A 210 13.92 -5.51 25.85
C ALA A 210 15.05 -4.55 26.27
N GLY A 211 14.84 -3.22 26.28
CA GLY A 211 15.88 -2.23 26.60
C GLY A 211 16.88 -1.99 25.46
N LEU A 212 16.67 -2.61 24.29
CA LEU A 212 17.49 -2.50 23.09
C LEU A 212 17.09 -1.31 22.19
N GLY A 213 16.28 -0.38 22.70
CA GLY A 213 15.82 0.79 21.95
C GLY A 213 16.95 1.67 21.40
N SER A 214 18.14 1.66 22.02
CA SER A 214 19.31 2.39 21.54
C SER A 214 19.82 1.89 20.18
N LEU A 215 19.53 0.65 19.79
CA LEU A 215 19.88 0.12 18.45
C LEU A 215 19.10 0.81 17.33
N LEU A 216 17.95 1.41 17.64
CA LEU A 216 17.12 2.16 16.69
C LEU A 216 17.51 3.65 16.63
N GLY A 217 18.52 4.06 17.40
CA GLY A 217 19.01 5.43 17.45
C GLY A 217 17.97 6.44 17.95
N GLN A 218 18.05 7.67 17.43
CA GLN A 218 17.07 8.73 17.68
C GLN A 218 16.03 8.88 16.54
N ARG A 219 16.14 8.05 15.50
CA ARG A 219 15.25 8.10 14.33
C ARG A 219 13.88 7.46 14.59
N PHE A 220 13.78 6.65 15.64
CA PHE A 220 12.52 6.03 16.03
C PHE A 220 12.20 6.30 17.49
N LEU A 221 10.91 6.47 17.76
CA LEU A 221 10.38 6.55 19.11
C LEU A 221 9.28 5.53 19.33
N LEU A 222 9.18 5.01 20.54
CA LEU A 222 8.04 4.22 20.99
C LEU A 222 7.03 5.15 21.67
N LEU A 223 5.87 5.30 21.05
CA LEU A 223 4.72 6.00 21.62
C LEU A 223 3.89 5.03 22.47
N ASN A 224 3.61 5.40 23.71
CA ASN A 224 2.63 4.76 24.58
C ASN A 224 1.41 5.67 24.71
N HIS A 225 0.23 5.17 24.36
CA HIS A 225 -1.01 5.95 24.34
C HIS A 225 -2.19 5.09 24.78
N ILE A 226 -3.33 5.72 25.06
CA ILE A 226 -4.56 5.02 25.45
C ILE A 226 -5.49 4.85 24.26
N GLY A 227 -6.08 3.66 24.09
CA GLY A 227 -7.07 3.42 23.05
C GLY A 227 -8.38 4.15 23.37
N ARG A 228 -8.77 5.16 22.58
CA ARG A 228 -9.93 6.04 22.86
C ARG A 228 -11.26 5.32 23.08
N LYS A 229 -11.45 4.15 22.45
CA LYS A 229 -12.67 3.34 22.59
C LYS A 229 -12.55 2.27 23.67
N SER A 230 -11.35 1.71 23.84
CA SER A 230 -11.13 0.54 24.70
C SER A 230 -10.62 0.89 26.09
N GLY A 231 -10.11 2.10 26.32
CA GLY A 231 -9.39 2.48 27.55
C GLY A 231 -8.02 1.77 27.74
N GLN A 232 -7.73 0.74 26.96
CA GLN A 232 -6.51 -0.05 27.12
C GLN A 232 -5.24 0.67 26.68
N PRO A 233 -4.10 0.43 27.36
CA PRO A 233 -2.78 0.86 26.89
C PRO A 233 -2.43 0.27 25.53
N ARG A 234 -1.86 1.10 24.65
CA ARG A 234 -1.47 0.76 23.29
C ARG A 234 -0.09 1.35 22.99
N GLN A 235 0.57 0.74 22.02
CA GLN A 235 1.93 1.11 21.62
C GLN A 235 2.05 1.17 20.11
N ALA A 236 2.79 2.17 19.63
CA ALA A 236 3.18 2.34 18.24
C ALA A 236 4.64 2.81 18.18
N VAL A 237 5.41 2.33 17.19
CA VAL A 237 6.74 2.88 16.90
C VAL A 237 6.61 3.83 15.72
N LEU A 238 7.13 5.04 15.88
CA LEU A 238 7.01 6.14 14.92
C LEU A 238 8.39 6.61 14.51
N GLU A 239 8.54 7.03 13.26
CA GLU A 239 9.73 7.70 12.79
C GLU A 239 9.73 9.16 13.24
N VAL A 240 10.87 9.61 13.76
CA VAL A 240 11.16 10.99 14.09
C VAL A 240 11.61 11.71 12.82
N VAL A 241 10.80 12.65 12.36
CA VAL A 241 11.10 13.45 11.17
C VAL A 241 12.03 14.62 11.49
N HIS A 242 11.93 15.14 12.71
CA HIS A 242 12.75 16.22 13.23
C HIS A 242 12.80 16.16 14.76
N TYR A 243 13.91 16.60 15.32
CA TYR A 243 14.11 16.76 16.77
C TYR A 243 14.66 18.16 17.00
N GLU A 244 13.99 18.91 17.87
CA GLU A 244 14.35 20.27 18.28
C GLU A 244 15.00 20.23 19.67
N PRO A 245 16.33 20.35 19.79
CA PRO A 245 17.03 20.20 21.06
C PRO A 245 16.65 21.25 22.10
N ASP A 246 16.42 22.49 21.68
CA ASP A 246 16.20 23.63 22.59
C ASP A 246 14.92 23.48 23.42
N THR A 247 13.91 22.83 22.86
CA THR A 247 12.62 22.56 23.53
C THR A 247 12.42 21.09 23.86
N ASP A 248 13.43 20.26 23.60
CA ASP A 248 13.42 18.80 23.67
C ASP A 248 12.19 18.16 22.98
N THR A 249 11.75 18.76 21.86
CA THR A 249 10.53 18.39 21.13
C THR A 249 10.83 17.43 19.99
N TYR A 250 10.05 16.35 19.90
CA TYR A 250 10.13 15.38 18.79
C TYR A 250 8.97 15.56 17.83
N PHE A 251 9.25 15.61 16.53
CA PHE A 251 8.24 15.67 15.49
C PHE A 251 8.11 14.31 14.80
N VAL A 252 6.88 13.87 14.60
CA VAL A 252 6.54 12.61 13.92
C VAL A 252 5.44 12.83 12.89
N ALA A 253 5.38 11.97 11.87
CA ALA A 253 4.37 12.02 10.83
C ALA A 253 3.40 10.83 10.91
N SER A 254 2.11 11.07 10.70
CA SER A 254 1.15 9.98 10.44
C SER A 254 1.10 9.65 8.96
N GLY A 255 2.05 8.82 8.49
CA GLY A 255 2.16 8.44 7.07
C GLY A 255 0.89 7.82 6.48
N TYR A 256 0.16 6.98 7.24
CA TYR A 256 -1.15 6.45 6.83
C TYR A 256 -2.31 7.43 7.09
N GLY A 257 -2.00 8.72 7.29
CA GLY A 257 -2.97 9.80 7.43
C GLY A 257 -3.78 9.80 8.72
N ARG A 258 -4.89 10.55 8.69
CA ARG A 258 -5.77 10.79 9.86
C ARG A 258 -6.52 9.54 10.31
N GLN A 259 -6.58 8.48 9.49
CA GLN A 259 -7.20 7.21 9.86
C GLN A 259 -6.36 6.34 10.81
N SER A 260 -5.05 6.60 10.93
CA SER A 260 -4.16 5.84 11.82
C SER A 260 -4.72 5.74 13.24
N GLN A 261 -4.82 4.53 13.78
CA GLN A 261 -5.43 4.34 15.11
C GLN A 261 -4.66 5.05 16.21
N TRP A 262 -3.33 5.04 16.19
CA TRP A 262 -2.52 5.78 17.16
C TRP A 262 -2.80 7.29 17.07
N PHE A 263 -2.88 7.84 15.85
CA PHE A 263 -3.17 9.26 15.60
C PHE A 263 -4.55 9.65 16.14
N ARG A 264 -5.59 8.86 15.84
CA ARG A 264 -6.95 9.10 16.36
C ARG A 264 -7.02 8.97 17.89
N ASN A 265 -6.16 8.15 18.49
CA ASN A 265 -6.10 7.98 19.93
C ASN A 265 -5.42 9.16 20.62
N ILE A 266 -4.29 9.65 20.10
CA ILE A 266 -3.62 10.84 20.66
C ILE A 266 -4.42 12.12 20.43
N LYS A 267 -5.18 12.21 19.33
CA LYS A 267 -6.11 13.32 19.11
C LYS A 267 -7.18 13.38 20.20
N ALA A 268 -7.61 12.22 20.71
CA ALA A 268 -8.59 12.14 21.79
C ALA A 268 -7.95 12.30 23.17
N ASN A 269 -6.72 11.78 23.36
CA ASN A 269 -5.97 11.85 24.61
C ASN A 269 -4.51 12.27 24.30
N PRO A 270 -4.21 13.58 24.30
CA PRO A 270 -2.92 14.09 23.84
C PRO A 270 -1.79 13.90 24.86
N GLU A 271 -2.11 13.68 26.14
CA GLU A 271 -1.13 13.36 27.15
C GLU A 271 -0.65 11.92 27.02
N VAL A 272 0.59 11.76 26.60
CA VAL A 272 1.17 10.45 26.28
C VAL A 272 2.58 10.33 26.85
N THR A 273 3.17 9.15 26.74
CA THR A 273 4.59 8.96 27.05
C THR A 273 5.32 8.40 25.84
N ILE A 274 6.51 8.91 25.58
CA ILE A 274 7.39 8.44 24.52
C ILE A 274 8.66 7.83 25.11
N GLN A 275 9.26 6.91 24.36
CA GLN A 275 10.59 6.41 24.63
C GLN A 275 11.46 6.58 23.38
N VAL A 276 12.59 7.29 23.53
CA VAL A 276 13.60 7.51 22.48
C VAL A 276 14.91 6.91 22.98
N GLY A 277 15.40 5.87 22.30
CA GLY A 277 16.47 5.03 22.84
C GLY A 277 16.12 4.48 24.23
N ARG A 278 16.84 4.96 25.26
CA ARG A 278 16.60 4.62 26.68
C ARG A 278 15.82 5.68 27.45
N ARG A 279 15.67 6.90 26.90
CA ARG A 279 15.03 8.02 27.58
C ARG A 279 13.52 7.90 27.47
N LYS A 280 12.81 8.06 28.60
CA LYS A 280 11.35 8.10 28.67
C LYS A 280 10.90 9.49 29.05
N LEU A 281 9.90 10.02 28.35
CA LEU A 281 9.38 11.36 28.54
C LEU A 281 7.87 11.34 28.61
N ALA A 282 7.31 12.12 29.53
CA ALA A 282 5.91 12.53 29.47
C ALA A 282 5.80 13.71 28.50
N VAL A 283 4.90 13.63 27.53
CA VAL A 283 4.74 14.65 26.49
C VAL A 283 3.27 14.96 26.25
N THR A 284 3.01 16.13 25.69
CA THR A 284 1.73 16.51 25.10
C THR A 284 1.87 16.46 23.59
N ALA A 285 1.01 15.68 22.93
CA ALA A 285 0.96 15.59 21.48
C ALA A 285 0.15 16.75 20.90
N ASP A 286 0.80 17.62 20.15
CA ASP A 286 0.18 18.73 19.43
C ASP A 286 0.14 18.46 17.92
N ILE A 287 -1.05 18.51 17.34
CA ILE A 287 -1.26 18.18 15.92
C ILE A 287 -1.06 19.45 15.11
N LEU A 288 -0.10 19.41 14.19
CA LEU A 288 0.19 20.56 13.33
C LEU A 288 -0.93 20.78 12.31
N GLY A 289 -1.16 22.05 11.98
CA GLY A 289 -2.04 22.45 10.88
C GLY A 289 -1.51 21.98 9.51
N PRO A 290 -2.34 22.04 8.46
CA PRO A 290 -1.94 21.67 7.10
C PRO A 290 -0.67 22.38 6.61
N GLU A 291 -0.60 23.70 6.78
CA GLU A 291 0.53 24.52 6.33
C GLU A 291 1.84 24.11 7.02
N ALA A 292 1.86 24.07 8.36
CA ALA A 292 3.01 23.64 9.14
C ALA A 292 3.41 22.18 8.86
N SER A 293 2.45 21.29 8.59
CA SER A 293 2.74 19.91 8.15
C SER A 293 3.43 19.89 6.79
N GLY A 294 2.98 20.74 5.87
CA GLY A 294 3.59 20.95 4.56
C GLY A 294 5.05 21.42 4.66
N GLU A 295 5.28 22.49 5.40
CA GLU A 295 6.62 23.05 5.63
C GLU A 295 7.58 22.01 6.25
N MET A 296 7.09 21.27 7.25
CA MET A 296 7.88 20.23 7.92
C MET A 296 8.27 19.10 6.96
N MET A 297 7.37 18.72 6.04
CA MET A 297 7.68 17.70 5.03
C MET A 297 8.72 18.20 4.02
N VAL A 298 8.67 19.48 3.62
CA VAL A 298 9.70 20.08 2.76
C VAL A 298 11.07 20.01 3.44
N GLN A 299 11.17 20.44 4.69
CA GLN A 299 12.41 20.39 5.45
C GLN A 299 12.92 18.94 5.61
N TYR A 300 12.01 18.00 5.88
CA TYR A 300 12.34 16.58 5.96
C TYR A 300 12.88 16.04 4.63
N ALA A 301 12.24 16.36 3.50
CA ALA A 301 12.66 15.94 2.18
C ALA A 301 14.00 16.54 1.75
N GLN A 302 14.27 17.79 2.10
CA GLN A 302 15.58 18.42 1.89
C GLN A 302 16.68 17.71 2.68
N ARG A 303 16.40 17.32 3.93
CA ARG A 303 17.39 16.67 4.81
C ARG A 303 17.59 15.19 4.47
N TYR A 304 16.54 14.50 4.04
CA TYR A 304 16.54 13.07 3.78
C TYR A 304 15.83 12.71 2.45
N PRO A 305 16.34 13.14 1.29
CA PRO A 305 15.64 13.04 0.01
C PRO A 305 15.26 11.59 -0.37
N ASN A 306 16.20 10.66 -0.19
CA ASN A 306 15.95 9.24 -0.46
C ASN A 306 14.92 8.63 0.50
N ALA A 307 14.96 9.01 1.77
CA ALA A 307 14.00 8.50 2.75
C ALA A 307 12.60 9.04 2.47
N ALA A 308 12.47 10.34 2.21
CA ALA A 308 11.19 10.97 1.86
C ALA A 308 10.58 10.33 0.61
N LYS A 309 11.34 10.15 -0.47
CA LYS A 309 10.86 9.48 -1.68
C LYS A 309 10.43 8.02 -1.44
N ASN A 310 11.22 7.26 -0.69
CA ASN A 310 10.94 5.84 -0.44
C ASN A 310 9.77 5.64 0.53
N LEU A 311 9.65 6.48 1.56
CA LEU A 311 8.56 6.40 2.53
C LEU A 311 7.24 6.88 1.93
N SER A 312 7.23 7.97 1.16
CA SER A 312 6.06 8.37 0.38
C SER A 312 5.57 7.21 -0.48
N ARG A 313 6.48 6.56 -1.24
CA ARG A 313 6.12 5.40 -2.05
C ARG A 313 5.57 4.24 -1.21
N LEU A 314 6.19 3.95 -0.07
CA LEU A 314 5.75 2.87 0.84
C LEU A 314 4.32 3.08 1.36
N ILE A 315 3.97 4.33 1.68
CA ILE A 315 2.62 4.69 2.18
C ILE A 315 1.63 5.00 1.04
N GLY A 316 2.03 4.79 -0.21
CA GLY A 316 1.15 4.91 -1.38
C GLY A 316 1.03 6.31 -1.96
N TYR A 317 2.00 7.20 -1.74
CA TYR A 317 2.10 8.48 -2.44
C TYR A 317 3.30 8.47 -3.41
N GLN A 318 3.06 8.82 -4.67
CA GLN A 318 4.15 9.15 -5.58
C GLN A 318 4.46 10.64 -5.45
N VAL A 319 5.75 10.95 -5.40
CA VAL A 319 6.26 12.32 -5.32
C VAL A 319 7.21 12.58 -6.46
N ASP A 320 7.09 13.75 -7.10
CA ASP A 320 8.00 14.21 -8.16
C ASP A 320 9.38 14.64 -7.60
N GLY A 321 9.45 14.87 -6.29
CA GLY A 321 10.65 15.25 -5.56
C GLY A 321 10.79 16.76 -5.36
N SER A 322 9.87 17.57 -5.89
CA SER A 322 9.81 19.01 -5.71
C SER A 322 9.33 19.38 -4.30
N ALA A 323 9.74 20.55 -3.81
CA ALA A 323 9.28 21.06 -2.53
C ALA A 323 7.76 21.31 -2.52
N ALA A 324 7.20 21.80 -3.63
CA ALA A 324 5.77 22.07 -3.75
C ALA A 324 4.94 20.78 -3.59
N ASP A 325 5.36 19.68 -4.20
CA ASP A 325 4.65 18.41 -4.12
C ASP A 325 4.70 17.82 -2.69
N TYR A 326 5.88 17.85 -2.06
CA TYR A 326 6.03 17.45 -0.65
C TYR A 326 5.17 18.30 0.30
N GLN A 327 5.14 19.62 0.10
CA GLN A 327 4.35 20.54 0.90
C GLN A 327 2.85 20.20 0.78
N GLN A 328 2.37 20.04 -0.45
CA GLN A 328 0.96 19.83 -0.71
C GLN A 328 0.48 18.46 -0.21
N ILE A 329 1.24 17.39 -0.42
CA ILE A 329 0.87 16.05 0.08
C ILE A 329 0.79 16.01 1.60
N ALA A 330 1.74 16.65 2.29
CA ALA A 330 1.70 16.66 3.74
C ALA A 330 0.56 17.52 4.29
N ALA A 331 0.31 18.69 3.69
CA ALA A 331 -0.82 19.53 4.08
C ALA A 331 -2.17 18.80 3.97
N GLU A 332 -2.38 18.09 2.86
CA GLU A 332 -3.64 17.40 2.59
C GLU A 332 -3.78 16.09 3.36
N HIS A 333 -2.71 15.29 3.45
CA HIS A 333 -2.85 13.87 3.78
C HIS A 333 -1.99 13.37 4.95
N ILE A 334 -0.83 13.98 5.22
CA ILE A 334 0.12 13.49 6.22
C ILE A 334 0.21 14.49 7.37
N PRO A 335 -0.65 14.37 8.40
CA PRO A 335 -0.56 15.27 9.54
C PRO A 335 0.70 14.98 10.35
N PHE A 336 1.40 16.04 10.74
CA PHE A 336 2.54 15.99 11.64
C PHE A 336 2.11 16.27 13.07
N VAL A 337 2.88 15.76 14.03
CA VAL A 337 2.62 15.89 15.46
C VAL A 337 3.90 16.29 16.17
N ALA A 338 3.83 17.36 16.93
CA ALA A 338 4.87 17.78 17.86
C ALA A 338 4.65 17.13 19.23
N MET A 339 5.61 16.34 19.69
CA MET A 339 5.62 15.69 20.99
C MET A 339 6.39 16.57 21.97
N ARG A 340 5.70 17.49 22.62
CA ARG A 340 6.34 18.48 23.51
C ARG A 340 6.47 17.92 24.93
N PRO A 341 7.67 17.93 25.54
CA PRO A 341 7.86 17.52 26.93
C PRO A 341 6.91 18.27 27.87
N ARG A 342 6.35 17.52 28.83
CA ARG A 342 5.67 18.11 29.97
C ARG A 342 6.71 18.36 31.05
N LEU A 343 6.79 19.61 31.51
CA LEU A 343 7.50 19.93 32.74
C LEU A 343 6.73 19.25 33.88
N VAL A 344 7.25 18.12 34.35
CA VAL A 344 6.81 17.55 35.62
C VAL A 344 7.52 18.39 36.68
N LEU A 345 6.78 19.28 37.35
CA LEU A 345 7.24 19.79 38.63
C LEU A 345 7.41 18.57 39.53
N GLU A 346 8.65 18.20 39.84
CA GLU A 346 8.92 17.10 40.76
C GLU A 346 8.25 17.41 42.09
N GLU A 347 7.16 16.71 42.40
CA GLU A 347 6.74 16.55 43.79
C GLU A 347 7.92 15.88 44.50
N SER A 348 8.55 16.63 45.41
CA SER A 348 9.71 16.20 46.19
C SER A 348 9.48 14.80 46.72
N ARG A 349 10.25 13.81 46.23
CA ARG A 349 10.18 12.44 46.72
C ARG A 349 10.36 12.48 48.24
N PRO A 350 9.39 12.01 49.04
CA PRO A 350 9.52 12.17 50.47
C PRO A 350 10.61 11.20 50.96
N LEU A 351 11.62 11.71 51.66
CA LEU A 351 12.83 11.00 52.09
C LEU A 351 12.58 9.94 53.20
N TRP A 352 11.32 9.70 53.58
CA TRP A 352 10.96 8.77 54.65
C TRP A 352 11.43 7.31 54.44
N PRO A 353 11.51 6.75 53.21
CA PRO A 353 12.01 5.38 53.05
C PRO A 353 13.48 5.23 53.45
N LEU A 354 14.28 6.28 53.22
CA LEU A 354 15.70 6.33 53.63
C LEU A 354 15.83 6.53 55.15
N ALA A 355 14.95 7.33 55.75
CA ALA A 355 14.91 7.52 57.20
C ALA A 355 14.54 6.22 57.94
N VAL A 356 13.59 5.43 57.41
CA VAL A 356 13.21 4.12 57.96
C VAL A 356 14.35 3.10 57.84
N ALA A 357 15.06 3.07 56.70
CA ALA A 357 16.23 2.21 56.52
C ALA A 357 17.40 2.57 57.48
N ALA A 358 17.65 3.85 57.70
CA ALA A 358 18.65 4.31 58.65
C ALA A 358 18.30 3.94 60.11
N ALA A 359 17.02 4.06 60.50
CA ALA A 359 16.55 3.66 61.82
C ALA A 359 16.66 2.13 62.05
N ALA A 360 16.38 1.32 61.01
CA ALA A 360 16.52 -0.13 61.08
C ALA A 360 18.00 -0.57 61.24
N LEU A 361 18.92 0.09 60.53
CA LEU A 361 20.36 -0.18 60.65
C LEU A 361 20.92 0.26 62.01
N ALA A 362 20.47 1.38 62.56
CA ALA A 362 20.84 1.84 63.90
C ALA A 362 20.32 0.87 64.99
N GLY A 363 19.09 0.38 64.85
CA GLY A 363 18.51 -0.63 65.75
C GLY A 363 19.26 -1.96 65.71
N LEU A 364 19.68 -2.42 64.52
CA LEU A 364 20.47 -3.63 64.36
C LEU A 364 21.87 -3.51 64.98
N GLY A 365 22.50 -2.33 64.87
CA GLY A 365 23.78 -2.02 65.51
C GLY A 365 23.72 -2.05 67.04
N LEU A 366 22.62 -1.58 67.63
CA LEU A 366 22.39 -1.64 69.09
C LEU A 366 22.16 -3.09 69.59
N LEU A 367 21.40 -3.88 68.84
CA LEU A 367 21.18 -5.31 69.13
C LEU A 367 22.48 -6.13 69.08
N LEU A 368 23.34 -5.86 68.09
CA LEU A 368 24.63 -6.54 67.96
C LEU A 368 25.64 -6.11 69.04
N ARG A 369 25.55 -4.87 69.55
CA ARG A 369 26.35 -4.40 70.70
C ARG A 369 25.93 -5.04 72.02
N LYS A 370 24.62 -5.22 72.26
CA LYS A 370 24.11 -5.85 73.48
C LYS A 370 24.52 -7.32 73.59
N LYS A 371 24.55 -8.04 72.47
CA LYS A 371 24.96 -9.46 72.40
C LYS A 371 26.47 -9.71 72.64
N ARG A 372 27.32 -8.67 72.57
CA ARG A 372 28.76 -8.75 72.85
C ARG A 372 29.14 -8.58 74.33
N HIS A 373 28.21 -8.09 75.16
CA HIS A 373 28.45 -7.90 76.60
C HIS A 373 27.90 -9.06 77.47
N GLU A 374 27.23 -10.05 76.85
CA GLU A 374 26.63 -11.21 77.54
C GLU A 374 27.37 -12.54 77.27
N ASN A 375 28.58 -12.50 76.68
CA ASN A 375 29.42 -13.68 76.43
C ASN A 375 30.83 -13.51 77.00
#